data_AF-A0A661TQW5-F1
#
_entry.id   AF-A0A661TQW5-F1
#
_cell.length_a   1.000
_cell.length_b   1.000
_cell.length_c   1.000
_cell.angle_alpha   90.00
_cell.angle_beta   90.00
_cell.angle_gamma   90.00
#
_symmetry.space_group_name_H-M   'P 1'
#
loop_
_entity.id
_entity.type
_entity.pdbx_description
1 polymer ?
#
loop_
_entity_poly.entity_id
_entity_poly.type
_entity_poly.pdbx_seq_one_letter_code
_entity_poly.pdbx_strand_id
1 'polypeptide(L)' 'MLYELISLSDVCSKIDIEIDKKRMRPSDVPILIGSSKTFTDRTGWKPQIPWEKTLGDLLNYWRERLK' A
#
# COMPACT_ATOMS: atom_id res chain seq x y z
N MET A 1 2.43 3.99 2.77
CA MET A 1 2.01 3.46 1.47
C MET A 1 2.61 4.18 0.27
N LEU A 2 2.15 5.36 -0.16
CA LEU A 2 2.66 6.01 -1.40
C LEU A 2 4.18 6.18 -1.41
N TYR A 3 4.74 6.79 -0.36
CA TYR A 3 6.17 7.00 -0.23
C TYR A 3 6.98 5.70 -0.15
N GLU A 4 6.42 4.64 0.43
CA GLU A 4 7.08 3.32 0.48
C GLU A 4 7.10 2.67 -0.91
N LEU A 5 6.04 2.81 -1.71
CA LEU A 5 6.07 2.34 -3.10
C LEU A 5 7.09 3.12 -3.95
N ILE A 6 7.15 4.45 -3.75
CA ILE A 6 8.12 5.31 -4.44
C ILE A 6 9.55 4.90 -4.06
N SER A 7 9.83 4.59 -2.79
CA SER A 7 11.18 4.20 -2.36
C SER A 7 11.66 2.85 -2.93
N LEU A 8 10.74 1.98 -3.36
CA LEU A 8 11.05 0.71 -4.05
C LEU A 8 11.37 0.88 -5.54
N SER A 9 11.30 2.10 -6.08
CA SER A 9 11.59 2.41 -7.48
C SER A 9 13.04 2.81 -7.70
N ASP A 10 13.68 2.29 -8.76
CA ASP A 10 15.07 2.62 -9.12
C ASP A 10 15.25 4.10 -9.52
N VAL A 11 14.15 4.80 -9.83
CA VAL A 11 14.14 6.21 -10.22
C VAL A 11 13.44 7.09 -9.18
N CYS A 12 13.33 6.64 -7.92
CA CYS A 12 12.60 7.32 -6.86
C CYS A 12 12.93 8.82 -6.72
N SER A 13 14.19 9.21 -6.93
CA SER A 13 14.67 10.60 -6.87
C SER A 13 14.19 11.49 -8.01
N LYS A 14 13.60 10.91 -9.06
CA LYS A 14 13.11 11.61 -10.25
C LYS A 14 11.57 11.62 -10.33
N ILE A 15 10.88 11.11 -9.31
CA ILE A 15 9.42 11.05 -9.30
C ILE A 15 8.87 12.33 -8.65
N ASP A 16 8.17 13.12 -9.44
CA ASP A 16 7.43 14.29 -8.95
C ASP A 16 6.07 13.88 -8.38
N ILE A 17 5.68 14.51 -7.26
CA ILE A 17 4.41 14.23 -6.58
C ILE A 17 3.53 15.48 -6.67
N GLU A 18 2.38 15.32 -7.33
CA GLU A 18 1.37 16.37 -7.46
C GLU A 18 0.02 15.95 -6.88
N ILE A 19 -0.70 16.90 -6.29
CA ILE A 19 -2.04 16.69 -5.73
C ILE A 19 -3.08 17.06 -6.78
N ASP A 20 -3.81 16.06 -7.30
CA ASP A 20 -4.98 16.28 -8.15
C ASP A 20 -6.26 16.39 -7.32
N LYS A 21 -6.80 17.61 -7.21
CA LYS A 21 -8.05 17.89 -6.47
C LYS A 21 -9.24 17.06 -6.96
N LYS A 22 -9.26 16.62 -8.23
CA LYS A 22 -10.35 15.79 -8.78
C LYS A 22 -10.32 14.36 -8.24
N ARG A 23 -9.19 13.90 -7.73
CA ARG A 23 -9.02 12.58 -7.10
C ARG A 23 -9.22 12.59 -5.59
N MET A 24 -9.30 13.78 -4.99
CA MET A 24 -9.52 13.93 -3.55
C MET A 24 -10.99 13.73 -3.21
N ARG A 25 -11.27 13.04 -2.11
CA ARG A 25 -12.64 12.91 -1.60
C ARG A 25 -13.04 14.20 -0.87
N PRO A 26 -14.29 14.65 -0.97
CA PRO A 26 -14.78 15.80 -0.20
C PRO A 26 -14.72 15.60 1.33
N SER A 27 -14.67 14.34 1.77
CA SER A 27 -14.48 13.96 3.16
C SER A 27 -13.52 12.77 3.20
N ASP A 28 -12.45 12.91 3.98
CA ASP A 28 -11.46 11.86 4.22
C ASP A 28 -11.39 11.51 5.70
N VAL A 29 -11.20 10.22 5.99
CA VAL A 29 -10.91 9.73 7.34
C VAL A 29 -9.39 9.67 7.49
N PRO A 30 -8.78 10.44 8.40
CA PRO A 30 -7.33 10.59 8.47
C PRO A 30 -6.60 9.31 8.86
N ILE A 31 -7.19 8.49 9.73
CA ILE A 31 -6.64 7.20 10.17
C ILE A 31 -7.78 6.20 10.32
N LEU A 32 -7.61 5.02 9.74
CA LEU A 32 -8.52 3.90 9.89
C LEU A 32 -7.72 2.64 10.26
N ILE A 33 -7.83 2.21 11.51
CA ILE A 33 -7.13 1.03 12.03
C ILE A 33 -8.18 0.02 12.51
N GLY A 34 -8.23 -1.14 11.85
CA GLY A 34 -9.07 -2.26 12.26
C GLY A 34 -8.34 -3.21 13.21
N SER A 35 -9.05 -3.73 14.22
CA SER A 35 -8.56 -4.81 15.07
C SER A 35 -9.14 -6.15 14.60
N SER A 36 -8.26 -7.09 14.24
CA SER A 36 -8.65 -8.46 13.89
C SER A 36 -8.72 -9.40 15.09
N LYS A 37 -8.56 -8.88 16.32
CA LYS A 37 -8.41 -9.69 17.55
C LYS A 37 -9.48 -10.78 17.68
N THR A 38 -10.76 -10.44 17.56
CA THR A 38 -11.87 -11.41 17.69
C THR A 38 -11.78 -12.53 16.66
N PHE A 39 -11.37 -12.22 15.43
CA PHE A 39 -11.23 -13.21 14.37
C PHE A 39 -10.01 -14.11 14.62
N THR A 40 -8.87 -13.50 14.96
CA THR A 40 -7.64 -14.19 15.35
C THR A 40 -7.86 -15.15 16.53
N ASP A 41 -8.53 -14.69 17.59
CA ASP A 41 -8.76 -15.48 18.81
C ASP A 41 -9.66 -16.70 18.54
N ARG A 42 -10.63 -16.59 17.61
CA ARG A 42 -11.58 -17.67 17.30
C ARG A 42 -11.09 -18.66 16.26
N THR A 43 -10.18 -18.24 15.38
CA THR A 43 -9.78 -19.04 14.21
C THR A 43 -8.30 -19.39 14.19
N GLY A 44 -7.49 -18.77 15.04
CA GLY A 44 -6.03 -18.82 14.96
C GLY A 44 -5.47 -18.08 13.75
N TRP A 45 -6.31 -17.43 12.94
CA TRP A 45 -5.88 -16.70 11.74
C TRP A 45 -4.91 -15.57 12.10
N LYS A 46 -3.87 -15.41 11.29
CA LYS A 46 -2.90 -14.31 11.38
C LYS A 46 -2.49 -13.90 9.97
N PRO A 47 -2.16 -12.61 9.74
CA PRO A 47 -1.57 -12.19 8.48
C PRO A 47 -0.23 -12.92 8.27
N GLN A 48 -0.08 -13.57 7.11
CA GLN A 48 1.12 -14.32 6.76
C GLN A 48 2.07 -13.54 5.85
N ILE A 49 1.56 -12.49 5.20
CA ILE A 49 2.31 -11.67 4.24
C ILE A 49 2.67 -10.36 4.93
N PRO A 50 3.97 -10.05 5.12
CA PRO A 50 4.41 -8.76 5.63
C PRO A 50 4.00 -7.61 4.69
N TRP A 51 3.92 -6.41 5.26
CA TRP A 51 3.53 -5.21 4.52
C TRP A 51 4.47 -4.91 3.34
N GLU A 52 5.76 -5.01 3.59
CA GLU A 52 6.83 -4.71 2.62
C GLU A 52 6.78 -5.67 1.44
N LYS A 53 6.48 -6.95 1.71
CA LYS A 53 6.30 -7.98 0.66
C LYS A 53 5.10 -7.66 -0.21
N THR A 54 4.00 -7.22 0.39
CA THR A 54 2.78 -6.86 -0.36
C THR A 54 3.05 -5.73 -1.35
N LEU A 55 3.77 -4.68 -0.93
CA LEU A 55 4.13 -3.56 -1.80
C LEU A 55 5.12 -3.96 -2.91
N GLY A 56 6.13 -4.77 -2.56
CA GLY A 56 7.12 -5.26 -3.53
C GLY A 56 6.50 -6.16 -4.59
N ASP A 57 5.66 -7.12 -4.19
CA ASP A 57 4.95 -8.02 -5.10
C ASP A 57 4.02 -7.22 -6.04
N LEU A 58 3.28 -6.24 -5.51
CA LEU A 58 2.42 -5.37 -6.30
C LEU A 58 3.20 -4.59 -7.37
N LEU A 59 4.33 -4.00 -7.00
CA LEU A 59 5.16 -3.24 -7.93
C LEU A 59 5.77 -4.15 -9.02
N ASN A 60 6.25 -5.33 -8.63
CA ASN A 60 6.85 -6.28 -9.56
C ASN A 60 5.82 -6.85 -10.54
N TYR A 61 4.60 -7.14 -10.08
CA TYR A 61 3.50 -7.55 -10.95
C TYR A 61 3.29 -6.57 -12.11
N TRP A 62 3.27 -5.26 -11.83
CA TRP A 62 3.10 -4.26 -12.88
C TRP A 62 4.32 -4.12 -13.80
N ARG A 63 5.54 -4.22 -13.24
CA ARG A 63 6.77 -4.24 -14.05
C ARG A 63 6.79 -5.40 -15.04
N GLU A 64 6.33 -6.58 -14.62
CA GLU A 64 6.23 -7.75 -15.49
C GLU A 64 5.16 -7.60 -16.56
N ARG A 65 4.00 -7.03 -16.20
CA ARG A 65 2.86 -6.87 -17.10
C ARG A 65 3.05 -5.80 -18.19
N LEU A 66 3.89 -4.80 -17.94
CA LEU A 66 4.13 -3.67 -18.85
C LEU A 66 5.40 -3.83 -19.71
N LYS A 67 6.11 -4.95 -19.59
CA LYS A 67 7.12 -5.37 -20.58
C LYS A 67 6.43 -5.71 -21.90
#